data_AF-A7RJ31-F1
#
_entry.id   AF-A7RJ31-F1
#
_cell.length_a   1.000
_cell.length_b   1.000
_cell.length_c   1.000
_cell.angle_alpha   90.00
_cell.angle_beta   90.00
_cell.angle_gamma   90.00
#
_symmetry.space_group_name_H-M   'P 1'
#
loop_
_entity.id
_entity.type
_entity.pdbx_description
1 polymer ?
#
loop_
_entity_poly.entity_id
_entity_poly.type
_entity_poly.pdbx_seq_one_letter_code
_entity_poly.pdbx_strand_id
1 'polypeptide(L)'
;MMSSSTAGSNPPQKSFGVTSAISHAGPKPRDLELTKRLEEALIPYGVFESEDELQQRMIVLAKLNELVKEWIVEVSIKKNMPENVAKTVGGKIFTFGSFRLGVHTKGADIDTLLVAPRHIDRADFFSSFYDLLKNHPDVRELRAVENAFVPVIKLIFCDIEVDLLFARLASPEIPDNLDLLDENLLKNLDPKCVRSLNGCRVTDEILRQVPNIESFRLTLRAVKLWAKKHGVYSNVLGFLGGVSWAILVARTCQLYPNAAASTLLQKFFLVFSRWEWPNPVLLKNIPTPSENKLGFQIWDPRTNPGDRYHLMPIITPAYPQQNFSFSVSMSTRKIMCDEFFIRLKNTEDVISGKANWDILFTPPNFFHKYKHYIVLSASSNTEEEHLEWIGLVESKVRLLISYLENNEYIKLAHVNPKSYGPLDSEGEKHVTRWFIGLMCEKLENVNINLTYEIQMFENKVHTQAVKIMMLKKEWLQRLSMLEENS
;
A
#
# COMPACT_ATOMS: atom_id res chain seq x y z
N MET A 1 0.82 -41.86 51.80
CA MET A 1 0.65 -40.39 51.83
C MET A 1 1.00 -39.88 50.45
N MET A 2 0.06 -39.20 49.80
CA MET A 2 0.13 -38.75 48.41
C MET A 2 1.13 -37.61 48.26
N SER A 3 2.04 -37.73 47.30
CA SER A 3 2.91 -36.64 46.84
C SER A 3 2.16 -35.77 45.86
N SER A 4 1.86 -34.53 46.24
CA SER A 4 1.27 -33.51 45.39
C SER A 4 2.28 -33.06 44.33
N SER A 5 2.00 -33.38 43.07
CA SER A 5 2.69 -32.84 41.89
C SER A 5 2.37 -31.36 41.73
N THR A 6 3.38 -30.49 41.85
CA THR A 6 3.31 -29.09 41.47
C THR A 6 3.26 -28.98 39.95
N ALA A 7 2.09 -28.60 39.43
CA ALA A 7 1.92 -28.27 38.01
C ALA A 7 2.78 -27.04 37.67
N GLY A 8 3.72 -27.21 36.74
CA GLY A 8 4.47 -26.10 36.16
C GLY A 8 3.52 -25.17 35.41
N SER A 9 3.46 -23.91 35.84
CA SER A 9 2.80 -22.84 35.12
C SER A 9 3.57 -22.57 33.82
N ASN A 10 3.01 -22.98 32.67
CA ASN A 10 3.47 -22.51 31.37
C ASN A 10 3.41 -20.96 31.34
N PRO A 11 4.41 -20.28 30.74
CA PRO A 11 4.37 -18.83 30.60
C PRO A 11 3.12 -18.42 29.80
N PRO A 12 2.49 -17.28 30.12
CA PRO A 12 1.27 -16.83 29.45
C PRO A 12 1.54 -16.70 27.95
N GLN A 13 0.83 -17.50 27.16
CA GLN A 13 0.92 -17.47 25.71
C GLN A 13 0.50 -16.07 25.24
N LYS A 14 1.43 -15.33 24.63
CA LYS A 14 1.17 -13.98 24.12
C LYS A 14 -0.04 -14.01 23.18
N SER A 15 -1.14 -13.40 23.59
CA SER A 15 -2.34 -13.28 22.77
C SER A 15 -2.15 -12.20 21.71
N PHE A 16 -2.44 -12.53 20.46
CA PHE A 16 -2.40 -11.58 19.35
C PHE A 16 -3.82 -11.23 18.91
N GLY A 17 -4.04 -9.98 18.49
CA GLY A 17 -5.33 -9.54 17.93
C GLY A 17 -6.34 -9.05 18.96
N VAL A 18 -7.52 -8.69 18.44
CA VAL A 18 -8.67 -8.20 19.22
C VAL A 18 -9.66 -9.30 19.62
N THR A 19 -9.41 -10.54 19.18
CA THR A 19 -10.23 -11.72 19.51
C THR A 19 -9.30 -12.90 19.77
N SER A 20 -9.82 -13.94 20.43
CA SER A 20 -9.17 -15.25 20.49
C SER A 20 -8.92 -15.83 19.09
N ALA A 21 -7.91 -16.70 18.98
CA ALA A 21 -7.66 -17.45 17.76
C ALA A 21 -8.81 -18.42 17.47
N ILE A 22 -9.08 -18.69 16.18
CA ILE A 22 -10.08 -19.67 15.75
C ILE A 22 -9.53 -21.09 15.93
N SER A 23 -8.22 -21.29 15.66
CA SER A 23 -7.57 -22.58 15.85
C SER A 23 -6.09 -22.42 16.17
N HIS A 24 -5.61 -23.18 17.15
CA HIS A 24 -4.19 -23.31 17.48
C HIS A 24 -3.54 -24.56 16.86
N ALA A 25 -4.22 -25.25 15.93
CA ALA A 25 -3.66 -26.43 15.28
C ALA A 25 -2.42 -26.08 14.46
N GLY A 26 -1.34 -26.85 14.65
CA GLY A 26 -0.14 -26.77 13.82
C GLY A 26 -0.33 -27.48 12.47
N PRO A 27 0.62 -27.31 11.52
CA PRO A 27 0.54 -27.92 10.21
C PRO A 27 0.76 -29.43 10.29
N LYS A 28 0.06 -30.17 9.43
CA LYS A 28 0.32 -31.59 9.15
C LYS A 28 1.43 -31.71 8.08
N PRO A 29 2.04 -32.89 7.90
CA PRO A 29 3.06 -33.08 6.85
C PRO A 29 2.60 -32.67 5.44
N ARG A 30 1.31 -32.91 5.12
CA ARG A 30 0.72 -32.47 3.84
C ARG A 30 0.66 -30.95 3.70
N ASP A 31 0.43 -30.21 4.78
CA ASP A 31 0.36 -28.75 4.74
C ASP A 31 1.76 -28.14 4.48
N LEU A 32 2.80 -28.77 5.03
CA LEU A 32 4.20 -28.41 4.79
C LEU A 32 4.60 -28.69 3.34
N GLU A 33 4.24 -29.86 2.80
CA GLU A 33 4.46 -30.19 1.38
C GLU A 33 3.74 -29.19 0.45
N LEU A 34 2.47 -28.85 0.74
CA LEU A 34 1.74 -27.83 -0.01
C LEU A 34 2.38 -26.44 0.12
N THR A 35 3.00 -26.12 1.26
CA THR A 35 3.72 -24.86 1.47
C THR A 35 4.97 -24.81 0.59
N LYS A 36 5.74 -25.89 0.52
CA LYS A 36 6.89 -26.00 -0.38
C LYS A 36 6.49 -25.82 -1.85
N ARG A 37 5.41 -26.48 -2.27
CA ARG A 37 4.87 -26.31 -3.64
C ARG A 37 4.38 -24.88 -3.91
N LEU A 38 3.88 -24.19 -2.88
CA LEU A 38 3.50 -22.78 -3.00
C LEU A 38 4.75 -21.91 -3.23
N GLU A 39 5.82 -22.13 -2.48
CA GLU A 39 7.10 -21.45 -2.69
C GLU A 39 7.62 -21.68 -4.11
N GLU A 40 7.64 -22.94 -4.57
CA GLU A 40 8.06 -23.31 -5.93
C GLU A 40 7.22 -22.61 -7.00
N ALA A 41 5.90 -22.56 -6.85
CA ALA A 41 4.99 -21.87 -7.78
C ALA A 41 5.19 -20.35 -7.81
N LEU A 42 5.76 -19.75 -6.76
CA LEU A 42 6.01 -18.32 -6.67
C LEU A 42 7.33 -17.90 -7.35
N ILE A 43 8.32 -18.80 -7.44
CA ILE A 43 9.66 -18.50 -7.99
C ILE A 43 9.61 -17.89 -9.41
N PRO A 44 8.85 -18.43 -10.39
CA PRO A 44 8.85 -17.91 -11.76
C PRO A 44 8.35 -16.46 -11.89
N TYR A 45 7.62 -15.97 -10.89
CA TYR A 45 7.06 -14.63 -10.88
C TYR A 45 8.00 -13.56 -10.30
N GLY A 46 9.24 -13.93 -9.94
CA GLY A 46 10.25 -12.98 -9.44
C GLY A 46 9.85 -12.33 -8.10
N VAL A 47 9.00 -13.00 -7.32
CA VAL A 47 8.53 -12.46 -6.04
C VAL A 47 9.54 -12.66 -4.91
N PHE A 48 10.62 -13.40 -5.13
CA PHE A 48 11.74 -13.53 -4.20
C PHE A 48 12.94 -12.78 -4.78
N GLU A 49 13.57 -11.98 -3.93
CA GLU A 49 14.85 -11.34 -4.23
C GLU A 49 16.00 -12.27 -3.83
N SER A 50 17.12 -12.20 -4.53
CA SER A 50 18.33 -12.96 -4.17
C SER A 50 19.04 -12.36 -2.96
N GLU A 51 19.87 -13.17 -2.30
CA GLU A 51 20.65 -12.70 -1.15
C GLU A 51 21.67 -11.61 -1.56
N ASP A 52 22.25 -11.70 -2.76
CA ASP A 52 23.19 -10.70 -3.29
C ASP A 52 22.50 -9.35 -3.52
N GLU A 53 21.30 -9.35 -4.12
CA GLU A 53 20.48 -8.14 -4.30
C GLU A 53 20.10 -7.53 -2.93
N LEU A 54 19.75 -8.37 -1.94
CA LEU A 54 19.46 -7.92 -0.58
C LEU A 54 20.69 -7.28 0.07
N GLN A 55 21.86 -7.91 -0.06
CA GLN A 55 23.13 -7.38 0.46
C GLN A 55 23.47 -6.04 -0.20
N GLN A 56 23.27 -5.91 -1.51
CA GLN A 56 23.45 -4.64 -2.23
C GLN A 56 22.54 -3.56 -1.64
N ARG A 57 21.26 -3.83 -1.43
CA ARG A 57 20.33 -2.88 -0.79
C ARG A 57 20.80 -2.45 0.60
N MET A 58 21.33 -3.37 1.40
CA MET A 58 21.86 -3.05 2.73
C MET A 58 23.08 -2.12 2.67
N ILE A 59 23.97 -2.32 1.69
CA ILE A 59 25.13 -1.44 1.45
C ILE A 59 24.65 -0.04 1.02
N VAL A 60 23.67 0.04 0.12
CA VAL A 60 23.10 1.31 -0.36
C VAL A 60 22.44 2.09 0.78
N LEU A 61 21.69 1.40 1.65
CA LEU A 61 21.10 2.01 2.85
C LEU A 61 22.16 2.50 3.84
N ALA A 62 23.26 1.76 4.04
CA ALA A 62 24.36 2.20 4.89
C ALA A 62 25.00 3.50 4.36
N LYS A 63 25.32 3.55 3.07
CA LYS A 63 25.84 4.76 2.41
C LYS A 63 24.89 5.96 2.54
N LEU A 64 23.60 5.75 2.28
CA LEU A 64 22.60 6.81 2.41
C LEU A 64 22.48 7.31 3.85
N ASN A 65 22.59 6.41 4.84
CA ASN A 65 22.55 6.78 6.26
C ASN A 65 23.78 7.59 6.68
N GLU A 66 24.96 7.27 6.15
CA GLU A 66 26.20 8.05 6.36
C GLU A 66 26.03 9.46 5.78
N LEU A 67 25.58 9.56 4.54
CA LEU A 67 25.32 10.83 3.85
C LEU A 67 24.33 11.72 4.62
N VAL A 68 23.28 11.12 5.19
CA VAL A 68 22.31 11.80 6.05
C VAL A 68 22.97 12.34 7.33
N LYS A 69 23.81 11.54 7.99
CA LYS A 69 24.51 11.94 9.22
C LYS A 69 25.48 13.10 8.94
N GLU A 70 26.25 13.02 7.85
CA GLU A 70 27.15 14.09 7.41
C GLU A 70 26.39 15.40 7.14
N TRP A 71 25.32 15.32 6.35
CA TRP A 71 24.47 16.48 6.06
C TRP A 71 23.90 17.13 7.33
N ILE A 72 23.42 16.35 8.29
CA ILE A 72 22.88 16.87 9.56
C ILE A 72 23.98 17.61 10.34
N VAL A 73 25.20 17.08 10.38
CA VAL A 73 26.34 17.75 11.04
C VAL A 73 26.63 19.10 10.36
N GLU A 74 26.69 19.13 9.02
CA GLU A 74 26.94 20.37 8.28
C GLU A 74 25.88 21.44 8.53
N VAL A 75 24.59 21.07 8.46
CA VAL A 75 23.49 21.99 8.73
C VAL A 75 23.52 22.45 10.19
N SER A 76 23.87 21.58 11.13
CA SER A 76 24.02 21.94 12.54
C SER A 76 25.09 23.03 12.73
N ILE A 77 26.25 22.87 12.10
CA ILE A 77 27.34 23.86 12.13
C ILE A 77 26.90 25.18 11.48
N LYS A 78 26.23 25.13 10.31
CA LYS A 78 25.68 26.32 9.64
C LYS A 78 24.66 27.07 10.50
N LYS A 79 23.95 26.36 11.39
CA LYS A 79 23.05 26.94 12.39
C LYS A 79 23.76 27.34 13.69
N ASN A 80 25.07 27.58 13.63
CA ASN A 80 25.94 28.03 14.72
C ASN A 80 26.06 27.03 15.90
N MET A 81 25.84 25.73 15.67
CA MET A 81 26.12 24.72 16.68
C MET A 81 27.64 24.43 16.74
N PRO A 82 28.26 24.36 17.93
CA PRO A 82 29.66 23.96 18.07
C PRO A 82 29.92 22.58 17.43
N GLU A 83 31.04 22.43 16.72
CA GLU A 83 31.36 21.23 15.94
C GLU A 83 31.33 19.94 16.77
N ASN A 84 31.82 19.99 18.01
CA ASN A 84 31.79 18.86 18.93
C ASN A 84 30.38 18.42 19.31
N VAL A 85 29.42 19.36 19.39
CA VAL A 85 28.00 19.07 19.65
C VAL A 85 27.30 18.62 18.36
N ALA A 86 27.63 19.25 17.22
CA ALA A 86 27.07 18.87 15.93
C ALA A 86 27.32 17.40 15.61
N LYS A 87 28.50 16.87 15.95
CA LYS A 87 28.84 15.44 15.77
C LYS A 87 28.04 14.47 16.64
N THR A 88 27.36 14.95 17.69
CA THR A 88 26.59 14.08 18.62
C THR A 88 25.08 14.13 18.40
N VAL A 89 24.56 15.05 17.56
CA VAL A 89 23.11 15.19 17.37
C VAL A 89 22.45 13.98 16.67
N GLY A 90 23.26 13.14 16.01
CA GLY A 90 22.81 11.94 15.34
C GLY A 90 21.98 12.22 14.08
N GLY A 91 21.02 11.35 13.83
CA GLY A 91 20.23 11.31 12.60
C GLY A 91 20.23 9.90 12.04
N LYS A 92 19.09 9.47 11.50
CA LYS A 92 18.94 8.06 11.10
C LYS A 92 17.91 7.89 10.00
N ILE A 93 18.18 6.98 9.08
CA ILE A 93 17.17 6.48 8.15
C ILE A 93 16.48 5.22 8.68
N PHE A 94 15.19 5.10 8.41
CA PHE A 94 14.38 3.95 8.73
C PHE A 94 13.69 3.46 7.45
N THR A 95 13.77 2.16 7.19
CA THR A 95 12.99 1.56 6.08
C THR A 95 11.59 1.23 6.54
N PHE A 96 10.60 1.33 5.66
CA PHE A 96 9.25 0.85 5.90
C PHE A 96 8.70 0.12 4.68
N GLY A 97 7.38 -0.13 4.66
CA GLY A 97 6.72 -0.67 3.49
C GLY A 97 7.16 -2.09 3.16
N SER A 98 7.18 -2.42 1.87
CA SER A 98 7.33 -3.82 1.43
C SER A 98 8.72 -4.39 1.72
N PHE A 99 9.76 -3.55 1.64
CA PHE A 99 11.13 -3.93 1.95
C PHE A 99 11.28 -4.28 3.44
N ARG A 100 10.83 -3.41 4.33
CA ARG A 100 10.88 -3.66 5.79
C ARG A 100 10.03 -4.86 6.21
N LEU A 101 8.89 -5.09 5.57
CA LEU A 101 8.08 -6.30 5.78
C LEU A 101 8.80 -7.58 5.30
N GLY A 102 9.81 -7.47 4.44
CA GLY A 102 10.50 -8.61 3.82
C GLY A 102 9.63 -9.31 2.78
N VAL A 103 8.83 -8.54 2.02
CA VAL A 103 7.92 -9.01 0.96
C VAL A 103 8.01 -8.18 -0.32
N HIS A 104 9.12 -7.47 -0.50
CA HIS A 104 9.47 -6.77 -1.74
C HIS A 104 9.83 -7.76 -2.84
N THR A 105 9.56 -7.37 -4.08
CA THR A 105 9.89 -8.16 -5.28
C THR A 105 11.16 -7.63 -5.93
N LYS A 106 11.73 -8.36 -6.88
CA LYS A 106 12.86 -7.85 -7.67
C LYS A 106 12.50 -6.52 -8.32
N GLY A 107 13.45 -5.58 -8.31
CA GLY A 107 13.28 -4.22 -8.83
C GLY A 107 12.30 -3.34 -8.05
N ALA A 108 11.82 -3.75 -6.87
CA ALA A 108 11.02 -2.88 -6.02
C ALA A 108 11.85 -1.73 -5.45
N ASP A 109 11.19 -0.60 -5.23
CA ASP A 109 11.70 0.58 -4.55
C ASP A 109 11.95 0.32 -3.04
N ILE A 110 12.76 1.18 -2.43
CA ILE A 110 12.95 1.21 -0.97
C ILE A 110 12.30 2.47 -0.38
N ASP A 111 11.17 2.24 0.27
CA ASP A 111 10.50 3.19 1.16
C ASP A 111 11.39 3.52 2.37
N THR A 112 11.88 4.75 2.45
CA THR A 112 12.82 5.21 3.48
C THR A 112 12.34 6.48 4.16
N LEU A 113 12.57 6.61 5.47
CA LEU A 113 12.27 7.78 6.28
C LEU A 113 13.54 8.31 6.92
N LEU A 114 13.91 9.55 6.61
CA LEU A 114 14.93 10.32 7.32
C LEU A 114 14.32 10.92 8.58
N VAL A 115 14.85 10.55 9.75
CA VAL A 115 14.50 11.13 11.05
C VAL A 115 15.62 12.05 11.53
N ALA A 116 15.29 13.33 11.70
CA ALA A 116 16.24 14.38 12.07
C ALA A 116 15.88 15.07 13.40
N PRO A 117 16.87 15.67 14.10
CA PRO A 117 16.65 16.43 15.32
C PRO A 117 15.93 17.77 15.05
N ARG A 118 15.40 18.38 16.11
CA ARG A 118 14.46 19.52 16.06
C ARG A 118 14.94 20.76 15.30
N HIS A 119 16.26 20.96 15.20
CA HIS A 119 16.85 22.11 14.50
C HIS A 119 17.03 21.90 13.00
N ILE A 120 16.77 20.70 12.47
CA ILE A 120 16.81 20.41 11.03
C ILE A 120 15.42 20.56 10.46
N ASP A 121 15.20 21.56 9.59
CA ASP A 121 13.89 21.89 9.05
C ASP A 121 13.59 21.09 7.78
N ARG A 122 12.29 20.95 7.47
CA ARG A 122 11.86 20.34 6.20
C ARG A 122 12.37 21.14 4.99
N ALA A 123 12.51 22.45 5.13
CA ALA A 123 13.11 23.30 4.12
C ALA A 123 14.58 22.92 3.87
N ASP A 124 15.35 22.56 4.90
CA ASP A 124 16.74 22.11 4.74
C ASP A 124 16.79 20.80 3.94
N PHE A 125 15.84 19.90 4.18
CA PHE A 125 15.70 18.61 3.46
C PHE A 125 15.40 18.80 1.96
N PHE A 126 14.52 19.72 1.60
CA PHE A 126 14.21 20.01 0.19
C PHE A 126 15.15 21.01 -0.48
N SER A 127 16.08 21.63 0.26
CA SER A 127 17.11 22.52 -0.28
C SER A 127 18.49 21.90 -0.14
N SER A 128 19.19 22.15 0.96
CA SER A 128 20.58 21.73 1.16
C SER A 128 20.83 20.23 0.99
N PHE A 129 19.91 19.36 1.46
CA PHE A 129 20.06 17.92 1.26
C PHE A 129 19.77 17.51 -0.19
N TYR A 130 18.76 18.11 -0.80
CA TYR A 130 18.45 17.90 -2.21
C TYR A 130 19.64 18.29 -3.11
N ASP A 131 20.26 19.45 -2.85
CA ASP A 131 21.45 19.90 -3.57
C ASP A 131 22.65 18.97 -3.35
N LEU A 132 22.82 18.47 -2.13
CA LEU A 132 23.84 17.49 -1.81
C LEU A 132 23.62 16.17 -2.57
N LEU A 133 22.38 15.65 -2.62
CA LEU A 133 22.03 14.48 -3.44
C LEU A 133 22.26 14.74 -4.93
N LYS A 134 21.84 15.91 -5.43
CA LYS A 134 21.97 16.29 -6.85
C LYS A 134 23.41 16.29 -7.33
N ASN A 135 24.35 16.63 -6.45
CA ASN A 135 25.78 16.68 -6.77
C ASN A 135 26.52 15.37 -6.46
N HIS A 136 25.84 14.36 -5.92
CA HIS A 136 26.45 13.08 -5.58
C HIS A 136 26.55 12.17 -6.82
N PRO A 137 27.72 11.56 -7.13
CA PRO A 137 27.95 10.82 -8.37
C PRO A 137 27.06 9.57 -8.53
N ASP A 138 26.67 8.94 -7.42
CA ASP A 138 25.82 7.73 -7.42
C ASP A 138 24.30 8.03 -7.49
N VAL A 139 23.88 9.30 -7.62
CA VAL A 139 22.47 9.70 -7.68
C VAL A 139 22.05 9.94 -9.13
N ARG A 140 20.90 9.38 -9.52
CA ARG A 140 20.21 9.60 -10.80
C ARG A 140 18.72 9.84 -10.57
N GLU A 141 18.04 10.39 -11.58
CA GLU A 141 16.57 10.57 -11.58
C GLU A 141 16.01 11.25 -10.31
N LEU A 142 16.74 12.23 -9.78
CA LEU A 142 16.37 12.94 -8.56
C LEU A 142 15.16 13.86 -8.81
N ARG A 143 14.08 13.66 -8.05
CA ARG A 143 12.86 14.46 -8.12
C ARG A 143 12.29 14.74 -6.73
N ALA A 144 11.93 15.98 -6.44
CA ALA A 144 11.23 16.37 -5.21
C ALA A 144 9.72 16.56 -5.44
N VAL A 145 8.91 16.08 -4.49
CA VAL A 145 7.45 16.29 -4.47
C VAL A 145 7.04 16.85 -3.10
N GLU A 146 7.25 18.15 -2.90
CA GLU A 146 7.05 18.83 -1.60
C GLU A 146 5.57 19.03 -1.22
N ASN A 147 4.72 19.23 -2.23
CA ASN A 147 3.31 19.58 -2.07
C ASN A 147 2.37 18.36 -1.96
N ALA A 148 2.92 17.14 -1.92
CA ALA A 148 2.15 15.92 -1.73
C ALA A 148 1.55 15.81 -0.32
N PHE A 149 0.59 14.89 -0.17
CA PHE A 149 0.00 14.56 1.15
C PHE A 149 1.07 14.10 2.16
N VAL A 150 2.07 13.37 1.67
CA VAL A 150 3.32 13.06 2.36
C VAL A 150 4.46 13.53 1.46
N PRO A 151 5.20 14.60 1.83
CA PRO A 151 6.30 15.10 1.01
C PRO A 151 7.43 14.06 0.89
N VAL A 152 7.99 13.92 -0.31
CA VAL A 152 8.98 12.89 -0.65
C VAL A 152 10.03 13.41 -1.62
N ILE A 153 11.27 12.93 -1.49
CA ILE A 153 12.29 12.97 -2.54
C ILE A 153 12.39 11.56 -3.13
N LYS A 154 12.24 11.45 -4.45
CA LYS A 154 12.42 10.22 -5.22
C LYS A 154 13.78 10.29 -5.92
N LEU A 155 14.52 9.20 -5.91
CA LEU A 155 15.83 9.12 -6.56
C LEU A 155 16.19 7.68 -6.89
N ILE A 156 17.11 7.50 -7.84
CA ILE A 156 17.88 6.27 -7.99
C ILE A 156 19.23 6.52 -7.31
N PHE A 157 19.55 5.74 -6.28
CA PHE A 157 20.83 5.81 -5.57
C PHE A 157 21.56 4.47 -5.68
N CYS A 158 22.76 4.46 -6.26
CA CYS A 158 23.52 3.23 -6.53
C CYS A 158 22.67 2.17 -7.29
N ASP A 159 21.95 2.62 -8.34
CA ASP A 159 21.04 1.82 -9.19
C ASP A 159 19.80 1.24 -8.47
N ILE A 160 19.44 1.78 -7.30
CA ILE A 160 18.24 1.38 -6.55
C ILE A 160 17.29 2.56 -6.40
N GLU A 161 16.02 2.38 -6.78
CA GLU A 161 14.97 3.37 -6.55
C GLU A 161 14.67 3.52 -5.06
N VAL A 162 14.70 4.75 -4.56
CA VAL A 162 14.49 5.12 -3.16
C VAL A 162 13.44 6.22 -3.08
N ASP A 163 12.43 5.99 -2.24
CA ASP A 163 11.43 6.98 -1.85
C ASP A 163 11.80 7.48 -0.45
N LEU A 164 12.36 8.70 -0.36
CA LEU A 164 12.87 9.27 0.88
C LEU A 164 11.92 10.30 1.48
N LEU A 165 11.28 9.94 2.58
CA LEU A 165 10.45 10.80 3.42
C LEU A 165 11.28 11.53 4.47
N PHE A 166 10.71 12.57 5.06
CA PHE A 166 11.36 13.35 6.12
C PHE A 166 10.44 13.61 7.31
N ALA A 167 10.95 13.28 8.51
CA ALA A 167 10.36 13.65 9.78
C ALA A 167 11.38 14.31 10.71
N ARG A 168 10.98 15.45 11.27
CA ARG A 168 11.71 16.15 12.32
C ARG A 168 11.07 15.86 13.66
N LEU A 169 11.84 15.34 14.61
CA LEU A 169 11.35 15.10 15.97
C LEU A 169 11.57 16.32 16.87
N ALA A 170 10.75 16.45 17.91
CA ALA A 170 10.92 17.46 18.95
C ALA A 170 12.05 17.10 19.95
N SER A 171 13.16 16.54 19.44
CA SER A 171 14.32 16.08 20.21
C SER A 171 15.59 16.82 19.77
N PRO A 172 16.50 17.22 20.68
CA PRO A 172 17.78 17.83 20.30
C PRO A 172 18.73 16.85 19.60
N GLU A 173 18.58 15.54 19.88
CA GLU A 173 19.40 14.47 19.33
C GLU A 173 18.54 13.28 18.90
N ILE A 174 19.04 12.48 17.96
CA ILE A 174 18.40 11.26 17.48
C ILE A 174 19.29 10.07 17.88
N PRO A 175 18.90 9.29 18.90
CA PRO A 175 19.70 8.17 19.36
C PRO A 175 19.61 6.97 18.40
N ASP A 176 20.68 6.17 18.30
CA ASP A 176 20.71 5.02 17.38
C ASP A 176 19.68 3.93 17.75
N ASN A 177 19.28 3.84 19.02
CA ASN A 177 18.29 2.89 19.55
C ASN A 177 16.85 3.45 19.59
N LEU A 178 16.56 4.54 18.90
CA LEU A 178 15.23 5.16 18.83
C LEU A 178 14.15 4.15 18.39
N ASP A 179 13.11 3.95 19.21
CA ASP A 179 11.90 3.21 18.86
C ASP A 179 10.80 4.19 18.38
N LEU A 180 10.52 4.18 17.08
CA LEU A 180 9.50 5.05 16.47
C LEU A 180 8.08 4.74 16.93
N LEU A 181 7.85 3.61 17.62
CA LEU A 181 6.54 3.23 18.14
C LEU A 181 6.13 3.95 19.41
N ASP A 182 7.06 4.63 20.10
CA ASP A 182 6.70 5.51 21.20
C ASP A 182 5.79 6.65 20.69
N GLU A 183 4.55 6.68 21.17
CA GLU A 183 3.56 7.70 20.77
C GLU A 183 3.96 9.10 21.24
N ASN A 184 4.77 9.23 22.29
CA ASN A 184 5.24 10.53 22.78
C ASN A 184 6.08 11.27 21.75
N LEU A 185 6.71 10.56 20.80
CA LEU A 185 7.45 11.16 19.70
C LEU A 185 6.57 12.01 18.79
N LEU A 186 5.25 11.76 18.76
CA LEU A 186 4.30 12.51 17.94
C LEU A 186 3.84 13.83 18.57
N LYS A 187 4.19 14.08 19.83
CA LYS A 187 3.74 15.27 20.57
C LYS A 187 4.26 16.54 19.91
N ASN A 188 3.34 17.47 19.62
CA ASN A 188 3.63 18.77 19.00
C ASN A 188 4.35 18.69 17.64
N LEU A 189 4.26 17.58 16.92
CA LEU A 189 4.78 17.48 15.56
C LEU A 189 3.81 18.08 14.55
N ASP A 190 4.37 18.62 13.45
CA ASP A 190 3.54 19.03 12.33
C ASP A 190 2.85 17.81 11.69
N PRO A 191 1.63 17.98 11.12
CA PRO A 191 0.90 16.88 10.52
C PRO A 191 1.64 16.12 9.40
N LYS A 192 2.55 16.79 8.66
CA LYS A 192 3.33 16.13 7.60
C LYS A 192 4.40 15.20 8.20
N CYS A 193 5.02 15.57 9.32
CA CYS A 193 5.92 14.69 10.08
C CYS A 193 5.20 13.47 10.64
N VAL A 194 4.02 13.66 11.24
CA VAL A 194 3.21 12.53 11.77
C VAL A 194 2.86 11.54 10.65
N ARG A 195 2.43 12.02 9.49
CA ARG A 195 2.16 11.15 8.32
C ARG A 195 3.41 10.42 7.83
N SER A 196 4.56 11.09 7.81
CA SER A 196 5.83 10.49 7.37
C SER A 196 6.29 9.38 8.33
N LEU A 197 6.11 9.58 9.65
CA LEU A 197 6.41 8.58 10.68
C LEU A 197 5.47 7.37 10.63
N ASN A 198 4.21 7.57 10.21
CA ASN A 198 3.21 6.51 10.20
C ASN A 198 3.60 5.32 9.29
N GLY A 199 4.34 5.54 8.20
CA GLY A 199 4.83 4.44 7.34
C GLY A 199 5.64 3.40 8.14
N CYS A 200 6.66 3.87 8.87
CA CYS A 200 7.49 3.04 9.75
C CYS A 200 6.67 2.44 10.89
N ARG A 201 5.88 3.26 11.59
CA ARG A 201 5.10 2.82 12.76
C ARG A 201 4.10 1.72 12.41
N VAL A 202 3.38 1.87 11.30
CA VAL A 202 2.42 0.86 10.84
C VAL A 202 3.13 -0.44 10.48
N THR A 203 4.24 -0.34 9.77
CA THR A 203 5.00 -1.52 9.33
C THR A 203 5.52 -2.33 10.51
N ASP A 204 6.16 -1.68 11.48
CA ASP A 204 6.70 -2.35 12.66
C ASP A 204 5.59 -2.88 13.59
N GLU A 205 4.45 -2.18 13.70
CA GLU A 205 3.28 -2.72 14.40
C GLU A 205 2.73 -3.97 13.73
N ILE A 206 2.60 -4.03 12.40
CA ILE A 206 2.17 -5.25 11.70
C ILE A 206 3.08 -6.43 12.07
N LEU A 207 4.41 -6.23 12.05
CA LEU A 207 5.38 -7.27 12.41
C LEU A 207 5.27 -7.68 13.89
N ARG A 208 4.97 -6.75 14.81
CA ARG A 208 4.72 -7.06 16.23
C ARG A 208 3.40 -7.80 16.48
N GLN A 209 2.46 -7.71 15.54
CA GLN A 209 1.11 -8.30 15.63
C GLN A 209 0.96 -9.68 14.97
N VAL A 210 2.01 -10.22 14.36
CA VAL A 210 2.00 -11.56 13.75
C VAL A 210 2.73 -12.60 14.63
N PRO A 211 2.16 -13.80 14.81
CA PRO A 211 2.76 -14.86 15.64
C PRO A 211 3.96 -15.54 14.99
N ASN A 212 3.98 -15.66 13.66
CA ASN A 212 5.09 -16.23 12.89
C ASN A 212 5.35 -15.35 11.65
N ILE A 213 6.52 -14.69 11.63
CA ILE A 213 6.88 -13.71 10.59
C ILE A 213 7.13 -14.39 9.23
N GLU A 214 7.73 -15.58 9.21
CA GLU A 214 8.06 -16.29 7.96
C GLU A 214 6.79 -16.73 7.23
N SER A 215 5.86 -17.35 7.96
CA SER A 215 4.56 -17.77 7.42
C SER A 215 3.75 -16.56 6.95
N PHE A 216 3.77 -15.46 7.72
CA PHE A 216 3.17 -14.18 7.30
C PHE A 216 3.76 -13.68 5.98
N ARG A 217 5.09 -13.64 5.85
CA ARG A 217 5.79 -13.13 4.65
C ARG A 217 5.43 -13.95 3.42
N LEU A 218 5.50 -15.27 3.51
CA LEU A 218 5.19 -16.15 2.38
C LEU A 218 3.72 -16.04 1.96
N THR A 219 2.78 -16.03 2.91
CA THR A 219 1.36 -15.81 2.60
C THR A 219 1.12 -14.43 1.99
N LEU A 220 1.78 -13.38 2.49
CA LEU A 220 1.64 -12.04 1.95
C LEU A 220 2.23 -11.91 0.53
N ARG A 221 3.35 -12.59 0.22
CA ARG A 221 3.88 -12.67 -1.15
C ARG A 221 2.85 -13.29 -2.10
N ALA A 222 2.24 -14.41 -1.71
CA ALA A 222 1.21 -15.08 -2.50
C ALA A 222 -0.03 -14.19 -2.71
N VAL A 223 -0.54 -13.55 -1.64
CA VAL A 223 -1.70 -12.64 -1.73
C VAL A 223 -1.39 -11.42 -2.60
N LYS A 224 -0.21 -10.80 -2.48
CA LYS A 224 0.16 -9.66 -3.32
C LYS A 224 0.25 -10.05 -4.80
N LEU A 225 0.86 -11.20 -5.10
CA LEU A 225 0.93 -11.70 -6.48
C LEU A 225 -0.46 -11.96 -7.05
N TRP A 226 -1.28 -12.70 -6.29
CA TRP A 226 -2.68 -12.95 -6.63
C TRP A 226 -3.44 -11.65 -6.91
N ALA A 227 -3.41 -10.70 -5.98
CA ALA A 227 -4.14 -9.44 -6.09
C ALA A 227 -3.72 -8.63 -7.34
N LYS A 228 -2.42 -8.61 -7.66
CA LYS A 228 -1.91 -7.99 -8.88
C LYS A 228 -2.39 -8.72 -10.15
N LYS A 229 -2.32 -10.05 -10.18
CA LYS A 229 -2.72 -10.87 -11.34
C LYS A 229 -4.22 -10.82 -11.62
N HIS A 230 -5.05 -10.62 -10.59
CA HIS A 230 -6.51 -10.52 -10.72
C HIS A 230 -7.05 -9.09 -10.77
N GLY A 231 -6.18 -8.08 -10.86
CA GLY A 231 -6.60 -6.69 -11.05
C GLY A 231 -7.33 -6.11 -9.83
N VAL A 232 -6.96 -6.52 -8.61
CA VAL A 232 -7.52 -5.99 -7.35
C VAL A 232 -6.45 -5.35 -6.47
N TYR A 233 -5.34 -4.89 -7.05
CA TYR A 233 -4.24 -4.20 -6.37
C TYR A 233 -4.06 -2.78 -6.93
N SER A 234 -4.68 -1.78 -6.28
CA SER A 234 -4.43 -0.34 -6.49
C SER A 234 -5.28 0.50 -5.53
N ASN A 235 -4.64 1.14 -4.55
CA ASN A 235 -5.35 2.03 -3.62
C ASN A 235 -5.96 3.26 -4.32
N VAL A 236 -5.25 3.80 -5.32
CA VAL A 236 -5.65 5.00 -6.07
C VAL A 236 -6.95 4.76 -6.84
N LEU A 237 -7.12 3.54 -7.38
CA LEU A 237 -8.28 3.14 -8.17
C LEU A 237 -9.41 2.51 -7.34
N GLY A 238 -9.34 2.57 -6.02
CA GLY A 238 -10.38 2.07 -5.12
C GLY A 238 -10.29 0.59 -4.76
N PHE A 239 -9.20 -0.09 -5.12
CA PHE A 239 -8.86 -1.40 -4.60
C PHE A 239 -7.91 -1.30 -3.39
N LEU A 240 -7.32 -2.42 -2.96
CA LEU A 240 -6.43 -2.43 -1.81
C LEU A 240 -4.96 -2.21 -2.22
N GLY A 241 -4.25 -1.39 -1.44
CA GLY A 241 -2.81 -1.23 -1.52
C GLY A 241 -2.04 -2.24 -0.67
N GLY A 242 -0.71 -2.19 -0.73
CA GLY A 242 0.17 -3.17 -0.08
C GLY A 242 -0.01 -3.28 1.44
N VAL A 243 -0.17 -2.14 2.13
CA VAL A 243 -0.39 -2.12 3.59
C VAL A 243 -1.73 -2.74 3.97
N SER A 244 -2.80 -2.47 3.21
CA SER A 244 -4.12 -3.06 3.45
C SER A 244 -4.07 -4.58 3.30
N TRP A 245 -3.42 -5.10 2.25
CA TRP A 245 -3.18 -6.54 2.10
C TRP A 245 -2.36 -7.14 3.25
N ALA A 246 -1.32 -6.44 3.70
CA ALA A 246 -0.52 -6.87 4.85
C ALA A 246 -1.35 -6.97 6.13
N ILE A 247 -2.25 -6.01 6.38
CA ILE A 247 -3.16 -6.04 7.54
C ILE A 247 -4.12 -7.22 7.44
N LEU A 248 -4.72 -7.47 6.28
CA LEU A 248 -5.62 -8.61 6.09
C LEU A 248 -4.90 -9.95 6.34
N VAL A 249 -3.69 -10.12 5.80
CA VAL A 249 -2.88 -11.34 6.02
C VAL A 249 -2.46 -11.46 7.49
N ALA A 250 -2.02 -10.37 8.11
CA ALA A 250 -1.66 -10.36 9.53
C ALA A 250 -2.86 -10.77 10.41
N ARG A 251 -4.07 -10.29 10.09
CA ARG A 251 -5.29 -10.69 10.81
C ARG A 251 -5.56 -12.19 10.67
N THR A 252 -5.39 -12.76 9.48
CA THR A 252 -5.48 -14.22 9.30
C THR A 252 -4.46 -14.97 10.17
N CYS A 253 -3.22 -14.47 10.24
CA CYS A 253 -2.19 -15.07 11.09
C CYS A 253 -2.57 -15.03 12.58
N GLN A 254 -3.18 -13.95 13.07
CA GLN A 254 -3.69 -13.88 14.45
C GLN A 254 -4.77 -14.93 14.74
N LEU A 255 -5.63 -15.21 13.76
CA LEU A 255 -6.72 -16.19 13.89
C LEU A 255 -6.23 -17.65 13.82
N TYR A 256 -5.07 -17.90 13.21
CA TYR A 256 -4.47 -19.22 13.00
C TYR A 256 -2.97 -19.21 13.32
N PRO A 257 -2.57 -18.98 14.58
CA PRO A 257 -1.20 -18.60 14.94
C PRO A 257 -0.12 -19.65 14.66
N ASN A 258 -0.51 -20.92 14.57
CA ASN A 258 0.40 -22.04 14.37
C ASN A 258 0.34 -22.63 12.95
N ALA A 259 -0.46 -22.05 12.04
CA ALA A 259 -0.67 -22.61 10.70
C ALA A 259 0.48 -22.29 9.74
N ALA A 260 0.77 -23.20 8.80
CA ALA A 260 1.72 -22.96 7.71
C ALA A 260 1.13 -22.06 6.61
N ALA A 261 1.98 -21.50 5.76
CA ALA A 261 1.58 -20.51 4.76
C ALA A 261 0.52 -21.02 3.76
N SER A 262 0.55 -22.30 3.38
CA SER A 262 -0.47 -22.92 2.52
C SER A 262 -1.85 -22.89 3.16
N THR A 263 -1.94 -23.26 4.43
CA THR A 263 -3.17 -23.21 5.23
C THR A 263 -3.61 -21.76 5.45
N LEU A 264 -2.69 -20.86 5.80
CA LEU A 264 -2.98 -19.44 5.98
C LEU A 264 -3.56 -18.80 4.71
N LEU A 265 -3.04 -19.17 3.53
CA LEU A 265 -3.57 -18.68 2.25
C LEU A 265 -5.03 -19.12 2.02
N GLN A 266 -5.37 -20.38 2.33
CA GLN A 266 -6.77 -20.82 2.28
C GLN A 266 -7.63 -20.12 3.33
N LYS A 267 -7.13 -19.99 4.56
CA LYS A 267 -7.84 -19.32 5.65
C LYS A 267 -8.06 -17.84 5.37
N PHE A 268 -7.14 -17.19 4.68
CA PHE A 268 -7.31 -15.81 4.23
C PHE A 268 -8.56 -15.68 3.35
N PHE A 269 -8.68 -16.50 2.30
CA PHE A 269 -9.87 -16.46 1.44
C PHE A 269 -11.14 -16.89 2.18
N LEU A 270 -11.05 -17.86 3.10
CA LEU A 270 -12.19 -18.27 3.93
C LEU A 270 -12.70 -17.14 4.82
N VAL A 271 -11.79 -16.47 5.53
CA VAL A 271 -12.14 -15.39 6.46
C VAL A 271 -12.75 -14.22 5.69
N PHE A 272 -12.10 -13.75 4.62
CA PHE A 272 -12.53 -12.53 3.93
C PHE A 272 -13.66 -12.73 2.92
N SER A 273 -13.91 -13.96 2.43
CA SER A 273 -15.14 -14.28 1.69
C SER A 273 -16.39 -14.31 2.57
N ARG A 274 -16.22 -14.52 3.88
CA ARG A 274 -17.31 -14.57 4.87
C ARG A 274 -17.32 -13.36 5.82
N TRP A 275 -16.43 -12.40 5.60
CA TRP A 275 -16.34 -11.22 6.47
C TRP A 275 -17.56 -10.33 6.27
N GLU A 276 -18.25 -10.01 7.37
CA GLU A 276 -19.46 -9.19 7.36
C GLU A 276 -19.10 -7.70 7.26
N TRP A 277 -18.73 -7.25 6.06
CA TRP A 277 -18.52 -5.82 5.79
C TRP A 277 -19.80 -5.00 6.06
N PRO A 278 -19.72 -3.81 6.69
CA PRO A 278 -18.53 -2.99 6.91
C PRO A 278 -17.86 -3.16 8.29
N ASN A 279 -17.97 -4.32 8.96
CA ASN A 279 -17.21 -4.55 10.20
C ASN A 279 -15.71 -4.34 9.97
N PRO A 280 -15.00 -3.58 10.82
CA PRO A 280 -13.61 -3.22 10.57
C PRO A 280 -12.64 -4.36 10.85
N VAL A 281 -11.60 -4.47 10.02
CA VAL A 281 -10.46 -5.33 10.29
C VAL A 281 -9.47 -4.60 11.18
N LEU A 282 -9.28 -5.12 12.40
CA LEU A 282 -8.39 -4.57 13.43
C LEU A 282 -7.31 -5.59 13.81
N LEU A 283 -6.05 -5.16 13.89
CA LEU A 283 -4.96 -5.99 14.44
C LEU A 283 -4.77 -5.80 15.94
N LYS A 284 -5.20 -4.66 16.49
CA LYS A 284 -5.17 -4.34 17.93
C LYS A 284 -6.34 -3.41 18.25
N ASN A 285 -6.67 -3.31 19.54
CA ASN A 285 -7.76 -2.45 19.97
C ASN A 285 -7.43 -1.00 19.65
N ILE A 286 -8.44 -0.28 19.16
CA ILE A 286 -8.36 1.17 18.99
C ILE A 286 -8.49 1.80 20.39
N PRO A 287 -7.59 2.72 20.78
CA PRO A 287 -7.71 3.43 22.05
C PRO A 287 -9.06 4.13 22.18
N THR A 288 -9.61 4.13 23.38
CA THR A 288 -10.83 4.88 23.71
C THR A 288 -10.56 6.39 23.63
N PRO A 289 -11.59 7.24 23.45
CA PRO A 289 -11.40 8.69 23.42
C PRO A 289 -10.67 9.25 24.65
N SER A 290 -10.86 8.66 25.84
CA SER A 290 -10.14 9.03 27.07
C SER A 290 -8.66 8.61 27.07
N GLU A 291 -8.27 7.64 26.25
CA GLU A 291 -6.88 7.21 26.07
C GLU A 291 -6.15 8.01 24.98
N ASN A 292 -6.87 8.78 24.17
CA ASN A 292 -6.31 9.62 23.10
C ASN A 292 -5.65 10.89 23.68
N LYS A 293 -4.46 10.75 24.27
CA LYS A 293 -3.76 11.83 24.98
C LYS A 293 -3.25 12.96 24.07
N LEU A 294 -3.01 12.68 22.78
CA LEU A 294 -2.43 13.66 21.84
C LEU A 294 -3.47 14.34 20.95
N GLY A 295 -4.74 13.93 21.03
CA GLY A 295 -5.85 14.62 20.37
C GLY A 295 -5.88 14.49 18.85
N PHE A 296 -5.05 13.63 18.23
CA PHE A 296 -5.16 13.35 16.80
C PHE A 296 -6.51 12.69 16.48
N GLN A 297 -7.05 12.97 15.29
CA GLN A 297 -8.23 12.29 14.79
C GLN A 297 -7.91 10.82 14.55
N ILE A 298 -8.60 9.94 15.27
CA ILE A 298 -8.57 8.49 15.09
C ILE A 298 -9.83 8.08 14.31
N TRP A 299 -9.71 7.06 13.46
CA TRP A 299 -10.87 6.41 12.85
C TRP A 299 -11.78 5.83 13.93
N ASP A 300 -13.00 6.35 14.04
CA ASP A 300 -14.01 5.84 14.96
C ASP A 300 -15.42 6.20 14.45
N PRO A 301 -16.18 5.22 13.91
CA PRO A 301 -17.52 5.47 13.38
C PRO A 301 -18.53 5.92 14.43
N ARG A 302 -18.24 5.77 15.74
CA ARG A 302 -19.11 6.25 16.82
C ARG A 302 -19.04 7.76 16.95
N THR A 303 -17.84 8.34 16.83
CA THR A 303 -17.57 9.77 17.06
C THR A 303 -17.53 10.58 15.76
N ASN A 304 -17.13 9.97 14.64
CA ASN A 304 -17.03 10.63 13.34
C ASN A 304 -18.08 10.06 12.35
N PRO A 305 -19.13 10.82 11.99
CA PRO A 305 -20.16 10.35 11.05
C PRO A 305 -19.62 9.94 9.68
N GLY A 306 -18.54 10.57 9.20
CA GLY A 306 -17.93 10.22 7.91
C GLY A 306 -17.41 8.79 7.86
N ASP A 307 -16.88 8.30 8.99
CA ASP A 307 -16.32 6.95 9.09
C ASP A 307 -17.39 5.85 8.98
N ARG A 308 -18.67 6.17 9.19
CA ARG A 308 -19.80 5.23 9.07
C ARG A 308 -20.09 4.83 7.63
N TYR A 309 -19.66 5.63 6.67
CA TYR A 309 -19.88 5.36 5.24
C TYR A 309 -18.77 4.52 4.60
N HIS A 310 -17.74 4.15 5.36
CA HIS A 310 -16.67 3.29 4.85
C HIS A 310 -17.17 1.86 4.59
N LEU A 311 -16.96 1.38 3.37
CA LEU A 311 -17.57 0.14 2.88
C LEU A 311 -16.79 -1.13 3.24
N MET A 312 -15.46 -1.02 3.39
CA MET A 312 -14.55 -2.12 3.67
C MET A 312 -13.42 -1.65 4.59
N PRO A 313 -13.69 -1.22 5.84
CA PRO A 313 -12.69 -0.55 6.68
C PRO A 313 -11.55 -1.48 7.13
N ILE A 314 -10.32 -1.11 6.80
CA ILE A 314 -9.08 -1.81 7.18
C ILE A 314 -8.20 -0.81 7.92
N ILE A 315 -8.05 -1.02 9.23
CA ILE A 315 -7.55 0.02 10.12
C ILE A 315 -6.09 -0.22 10.46
N THR A 316 -5.28 0.84 10.37
CA THR A 316 -3.88 0.77 10.75
C THR A 316 -3.71 0.50 12.25
N PRO A 317 -2.72 -0.30 12.66
CA PRO A 317 -2.51 -0.63 14.07
C PRO A 317 -1.83 0.50 14.87
N ALA A 318 -1.02 1.34 14.21
CA ALA A 318 -0.30 2.42 14.87
C ALA A 318 -1.20 3.65 15.07
N TYR A 319 -1.06 4.31 16.23
CA TYR A 319 -1.70 5.59 16.48
C TYR A 319 -1.05 6.73 15.65
N PRO A 320 -1.85 7.67 15.10
CA PRO A 320 -3.32 7.66 15.07
C PRO A 320 -3.86 6.67 14.03
N GLN A 321 -4.80 5.82 14.44
CA GLN A 321 -5.34 4.77 13.59
C GLN A 321 -6.23 5.36 12.48
N GLN A 322 -6.05 4.90 11.26
CA GLN A 322 -6.72 5.41 10.06
C GLN A 322 -7.25 4.26 9.21
N ASN A 323 -8.33 4.50 8.47
CA ASN A 323 -8.82 3.57 7.46
C ASN A 323 -7.96 3.68 6.18
N PHE A 324 -7.23 2.63 5.81
CA PHE A 324 -6.37 2.60 4.62
C PHE A 324 -7.07 2.09 3.35
N SER A 325 -8.35 1.75 3.44
CA SER A 325 -9.21 1.34 2.33
C SER A 325 -10.39 2.30 2.16
N PHE A 326 -10.21 3.58 2.50
CA PHE A 326 -11.23 4.61 2.36
C PHE A 326 -11.63 4.89 0.90
N SER A 327 -10.81 4.49 -0.06
CA SER A 327 -11.06 4.65 -1.50
C SER A 327 -11.98 3.56 -2.07
N VAL A 328 -12.27 2.51 -1.31
CA VAL A 328 -13.12 1.39 -1.77
C VAL A 328 -14.54 1.89 -2.01
N SER A 329 -15.03 1.62 -3.21
CA SER A 329 -16.39 1.89 -3.70
C SER A 329 -17.29 0.65 -3.61
N MET A 330 -18.56 0.78 -3.98
CA MET A 330 -19.48 -0.36 -3.99
C MET A 330 -19.07 -1.42 -5.02
N SER A 331 -18.65 -0.99 -6.21
CA SER A 331 -18.19 -1.88 -7.28
C SER A 331 -16.91 -2.61 -6.90
N THR A 332 -15.90 -1.87 -6.47
CA THR A 332 -14.59 -2.45 -6.10
C THR A 332 -14.73 -3.40 -4.90
N ARG A 333 -15.56 -3.09 -3.90
CA ARG A 333 -15.92 -4.03 -2.83
C ARG A 333 -16.53 -5.30 -3.39
N LYS A 334 -17.54 -5.20 -4.27
CA LYS A 334 -18.21 -6.37 -4.85
C LYS A 334 -17.23 -7.26 -5.62
N ILE A 335 -16.37 -6.67 -6.43
CA ILE A 335 -15.33 -7.36 -7.21
C ILE A 335 -14.39 -8.13 -6.28
N MET A 336 -13.90 -7.48 -5.22
CA MET A 336 -13.00 -8.14 -4.26
C MET A 336 -13.69 -9.27 -3.49
N CYS A 337 -14.95 -9.09 -3.06
CA CYS A 337 -15.72 -10.14 -2.40
C CYS A 337 -15.94 -11.37 -3.31
N ASP A 338 -16.25 -11.14 -4.59
CA ASP A 338 -16.40 -12.22 -5.57
C ASP A 338 -15.08 -12.96 -5.78
N GLU A 339 -13.98 -12.22 -5.93
CA GLU A 339 -12.65 -12.80 -6.03
C GLU A 339 -12.30 -13.61 -4.76
N PHE A 340 -12.57 -13.14 -3.54
CA PHE A 340 -12.33 -13.95 -2.34
C PHE A 340 -13.10 -15.28 -2.35
N PHE A 341 -14.36 -15.26 -2.80
CA PHE A 341 -15.18 -16.47 -2.87
C PHE A 341 -14.69 -17.46 -3.94
N ILE A 342 -14.33 -16.96 -5.13
CA ILE A 342 -13.77 -17.79 -6.21
C ILE A 342 -12.46 -18.44 -5.74
N ARG A 343 -11.60 -17.67 -5.07
CA ARG A 343 -10.25 -18.14 -4.70
C ARG A 343 -10.25 -19.05 -3.50
N LEU A 344 -11.25 -18.94 -2.63
CA LEU A 344 -11.51 -19.96 -1.61
C LEU A 344 -11.69 -21.33 -2.27
N LYS A 345 -12.54 -21.45 -3.29
CA LYS A 345 -12.75 -22.71 -4.02
C LYS A 345 -11.45 -23.21 -4.67
N ASN A 346 -10.70 -22.32 -5.32
CA ASN A 346 -9.40 -22.68 -5.89
C ASN A 346 -8.45 -23.26 -4.85
N THR A 347 -8.37 -22.65 -3.65
CA THR A 347 -7.53 -23.20 -2.56
C THR A 347 -8.04 -24.53 -2.03
N GLU A 348 -9.36 -24.76 -2.00
CA GLU A 348 -9.95 -26.06 -1.63
C GLU A 348 -9.64 -27.15 -2.67
N ASP A 349 -9.65 -26.81 -3.96
CA ASP A 349 -9.26 -27.70 -5.04
C ASP A 349 -7.77 -28.05 -4.97
N VAL A 350 -6.89 -27.09 -4.65
CA VAL A 350 -5.46 -27.36 -4.41
C VAL A 350 -5.27 -28.28 -3.20
N ILE A 351 -5.91 -27.97 -2.06
CA ILE A 351 -5.79 -28.77 -0.85
C ILE A 351 -6.30 -30.20 -1.07
N SER A 352 -7.38 -30.37 -1.83
CA SER A 352 -7.93 -31.69 -2.17
C SER A 352 -7.14 -32.44 -3.26
N GLY A 353 -6.16 -31.78 -3.90
CA GLY A 353 -5.29 -32.38 -4.92
C GLY A 353 -5.89 -32.39 -6.33
N LYS A 354 -6.92 -31.56 -6.59
CA LYS A 354 -7.56 -31.41 -7.91
C LYS A 354 -6.88 -30.35 -8.79
N ALA A 355 -6.08 -29.48 -8.20
CA ALA A 355 -5.39 -28.39 -8.89
C ALA A 355 -4.02 -28.09 -8.25
N ASN A 356 -3.21 -27.29 -8.93
CA ASN A 356 -1.94 -26.73 -8.44
C ASN A 356 -2.09 -25.23 -8.14
N TRP A 357 -1.11 -24.67 -7.42
CA TRP A 357 -1.14 -23.26 -6.99
C TRP A 357 -1.22 -22.24 -8.15
N ASP A 358 -0.79 -22.61 -9.37
CA ASP A 358 -0.85 -21.76 -10.56
C ASP A 358 -2.27 -21.25 -10.88
N ILE A 359 -3.31 -21.99 -10.47
CA ILE A 359 -4.71 -21.58 -10.64
C ILE A 359 -5.04 -20.27 -9.90
N LEU A 360 -4.27 -19.91 -8.86
CA LEU A 360 -4.40 -18.62 -8.17
C LEU A 360 -3.66 -17.50 -8.90
N PHE A 361 -2.65 -17.78 -9.71
CA PHE A 361 -1.75 -16.77 -10.29
C PHE A 361 -1.97 -16.57 -11.79
N THR A 362 -2.86 -17.36 -12.39
CA THR A 362 -3.29 -17.19 -13.78
C THR A 362 -4.21 -15.98 -13.90
N PRO A 363 -3.84 -14.93 -14.65
CA PRO A 363 -4.66 -13.73 -14.79
C PRO A 363 -5.92 -14.04 -15.60
N PRO A 364 -7.09 -13.48 -15.22
CA PRO A 364 -8.31 -13.65 -15.99
C PRO A 364 -8.25 -12.77 -17.23
N ASN A 365 -8.95 -13.16 -18.28
CA ASN A 365 -9.07 -12.32 -19.47
C ASN A 365 -10.07 -11.18 -19.21
N PHE A 366 -9.55 -10.04 -18.74
CA PHE A 366 -10.36 -8.86 -18.41
C PHE A 366 -11.24 -8.42 -19.57
N PHE A 367 -10.71 -8.43 -20.80
CA PHE A 367 -11.40 -7.94 -22.01
C PHE A 367 -12.48 -8.89 -22.54
N HIS A 368 -12.61 -10.09 -21.96
CA HIS A 368 -13.71 -11.02 -22.24
C HIS A 368 -14.69 -11.15 -21.07
N LYS A 369 -14.47 -10.40 -19.98
CA LYS A 369 -15.29 -10.48 -18.76
C LYS A 369 -16.56 -9.64 -18.85
N TYR A 370 -16.51 -8.56 -19.63
CA TYR A 370 -17.59 -7.59 -19.79
C TYR A 370 -17.96 -7.42 -21.26
N LYS A 371 -19.21 -7.06 -21.51
CA LYS A 371 -19.73 -6.77 -22.86
C LYS A 371 -19.47 -5.32 -23.30
N HIS A 372 -19.33 -4.41 -22.34
CA HIS A 372 -19.16 -2.99 -22.60
C HIS A 372 -17.95 -2.47 -21.83
N TYR A 373 -17.21 -1.56 -22.46
CA TYR A 373 -16.05 -0.92 -21.85
C TYR A 373 -16.05 0.58 -22.09
N ILE A 374 -15.60 1.33 -21.09
CA ILE A 374 -15.14 2.72 -21.26
C ILE A 374 -13.63 2.70 -21.40
N VAL A 375 -13.11 3.41 -22.38
CA VAL A 375 -11.68 3.69 -22.54
C VAL A 375 -11.42 5.14 -22.15
N LEU A 376 -10.64 5.33 -21.09
CA LEU A 376 -10.14 6.62 -20.67
C LEU A 376 -8.73 6.80 -21.24
N SER A 377 -8.57 7.77 -22.15
CA SER A 377 -7.26 8.10 -22.73
C SER A 377 -6.78 9.47 -22.25
N ALA A 378 -5.55 9.51 -21.73
CA ALA A 378 -4.83 10.73 -21.41
C ALA A 378 -3.61 10.86 -22.32
N SER A 379 -3.42 12.04 -22.90
CA SER A 379 -2.29 12.33 -23.80
C SER A 379 -1.61 13.65 -23.46
N SER A 380 -0.32 13.75 -23.77
CA SER A 380 0.51 14.95 -23.55
C SER A 380 1.60 15.09 -24.63
N ASN A 381 2.36 16.19 -24.58
CA ASN A 381 3.36 16.53 -25.60
C ASN A 381 4.79 16.11 -25.24
N THR A 382 5.10 15.91 -23.96
CA THR A 382 6.43 15.54 -23.47
C THR A 382 6.31 14.48 -22.37
N GLU A 383 7.35 13.68 -22.17
CA GLU A 383 7.37 12.63 -21.16
C GLU A 383 7.19 13.17 -19.72
N GLU A 384 7.87 14.28 -19.39
CA GLU A 384 7.76 14.92 -18.07
C GLU A 384 6.33 15.38 -17.77
N GLU A 385 5.69 16.04 -18.74
CA GLU A 385 4.28 16.42 -18.64
C GLU A 385 3.36 15.21 -18.54
N HIS A 386 3.68 14.15 -19.28
CA HIS A 386 2.88 12.93 -19.29
C HIS A 386 2.80 12.29 -17.92
N LEU A 387 3.95 12.12 -17.25
CA LEU A 387 4.02 11.52 -15.92
C LEU A 387 3.18 12.28 -14.89
N GLU A 388 3.24 13.61 -14.94
CA GLU A 388 2.44 14.49 -14.10
C GLU A 388 0.94 14.41 -14.42
N TRP A 389 0.61 14.39 -15.72
CA TRP A 389 -0.76 14.32 -16.19
C TRP A 389 -1.45 13.01 -15.83
N ILE A 390 -0.81 11.88 -16.13
CA ILE A 390 -1.39 10.56 -15.84
C ILE A 390 -1.56 10.35 -14.34
N GLY A 391 -0.66 10.87 -13.50
CA GLY A 391 -0.80 10.84 -12.05
C GLY A 391 -2.04 11.61 -11.57
N LEU A 392 -2.31 12.78 -12.17
CA LEU A 392 -3.53 13.53 -11.87
C LEU A 392 -4.78 12.78 -12.34
N VAL A 393 -4.82 12.32 -13.60
CA VAL A 393 -5.97 11.61 -14.18
C VAL A 393 -6.29 10.35 -13.36
N GLU A 394 -5.29 9.52 -13.09
CA GLU A 394 -5.43 8.29 -12.31
C GLU A 394 -6.00 8.56 -10.91
N SER A 395 -5.53 9.63 -10.25
CA SER A 395 -6.02 10.04 -8.92
C SER A 395 -7.53 10.37 -8.88
N LYS A 396 -8.14 10.61 -10.04
CA LYS A 396 -9.56 10.97 -10.19
C LYS A 396 -10.41 9.85 -10.74
N VAL A 397 -9.86 8.77 -11.30
CA VAL A 397 -10.67 7.69 -11.94
C VAL A 397 -11.75 7.16 -11.00
N ARG A 398 -11.47 7.06 -9.70
CA ARG A 398 -12.46 6.66 -8.68
C ARG A 398 -13.73 7.54 -8.66
N LEU A 399 -13.63 8.81 -9.06
CA LEU A 399 -14.78 9.71 -9.19
C LEU A 399 -15.67 9.28 -10.36
N LEU A 400 -15.08 8.90 -11.49
CA LEU A 400 -15.83 8.35 -12.63
C LEU A 400 -16.55 7.07 -12.20
N ILE A 401 -15.87 6.16 -11.48
CA ILE A 401 -16.51 4.96 -10.93
C ILE A 401 -17.70 5.33 -10.04
N SER A 402 -17.57 6.34 -9.17
CA SER A 402 -18.68 6.80 -8.34
C SER A 402 -19.82 7.43 -9.15
N TYR A 403 -19.55 8.16 -10.24
CA TYR A 403 -20.60 8.69 -11.11
C TYR A 403 -21.35 7.57 -11.82
N LEU A 404 -20.62 6.56 -12.32
CA LEU A 404 -21.21 5.38 -12.95
C LEU A 404 -22.04 4.56 -11.95
N GLU A 405 -21.58 4.38 -10.71
CA GLU A 405 -22.34 3.67 -9.66
C GLU A 405 -23.67 4.34 -9.29
N ASN A 406 -23.80 5.65 -9.53
CA ASN A 406 -25.04 6.40 -9.29
C ASN A 406 -25.98 6.39 -10.50
N ASN A 407 -25.55 5.83 -11.64
CA ASN A 407 -26.40 5.66 -12.81
C ASN A 407 -27.28 4.42 -12.63
N GLU A 408 -28.59 4.59 -12.77
CA GLU A 408 -29.58 3.52 -12.55
C GLU A 408 -29.39 2.28 -13.44
N TYR A 409 -28.75 2.44 -14.60
CA TYR A 409 -28.52 1.35 -15.56
C TYR A 409 -27.23 0.58 -15.31
N ILE A 410 -26.33 1.09 -14.46
CA ILE A 410 -25.01 0.50 -14.23
C ILE A 410 -25.01 -0.25 -12.90
N LYS A 411 -24.90 -1.58 -12.99
CA LYS A 411 -24.79 -2.46 -11.83
C LYS A 411 -23.38 -2.52 -11.25
N LEU A 412 -22.36 -2.41 -12.11
CA LEU A 412 -20.96 -2.50 -11.72
C LEU A 412 -20.07 -1.76 -12.72
N ALA A 413 -19.12 -0.99 -12.21
CA ALA A 413 -18.00 -0.44 -12.99
C ALA A 413 -16.66 -0.99 -12.46
N HIS A 414 -15.92 -1.71 -13.30
CA HIS A 414 -14.65 -2.33 -12.94
C HIS A 414 -13.50 -1.69 -13.71
N VAL A 415 -12.76 -0.77 -13.07
CA VAL A 415 -11.51 -0.27 -13.63
C VAL A 415 -10.41 -1.34 -13.60
N ASN A 416 -9.75 -1.59 -14.73
CA ASN A 416 -8.55 -2.40 -14.77
C ASN A 416 -7.37 -1.60 -14.16
N PRO A 417 -6.70 -2.10 -13.11
CA PRO A 417 -5.56 -1.39 -12.56
C PRO A 417 -4.35 -1.29 -13.48
N LYS A 418 -4.28 -2.15 -14.50
CA LYS A 418 -3.24 -2.05 -15.53
C LYS A 418 -3.64 -0.99 -16.55
N SER A 419 -2.78 0.02 -16.72
CA SER A 419 -2.84 0.96 -17.84
C SER A 419 -2.03 0.47 -19.04
N TYR A 420 -2.31 1.04 -20.21
CA TYR A 420 -1.71 0.66 -21.48
C TYR A 420 -1.17 1.91 -22.19
N GLY A 421 -0.01 1.77 -22.82
CA GLY A 421 0.64 2.84 -23.57
C GLY A 421 0.02 3.11 -24.96
N PRO A 422 0.74 3.80 -25.85
CA PRO A 422 0.34 3.96 -27.25
C PRO A 422 0.28 2.59 -27.96
N LEU A 423 -0.56 2.50 -29.00
CA LEU A 423 -0.55 1.36 -29.92
C LEU A 423 0.69 1.44 -30.83
N ASP A 424 1.12 0.30 -31.38
CA ASP A 424 2.25 0.26 -32.32
C ASP A 424 2.05 1.21 -33.52
N SER A 425 0.80 1.39 -33.96
CA SER A 425 0.42 2.31 -35.04
C SER A 425 0.47 3.79 -34.68
N GLU A 426 0.58 4.14 -33.40
CA GLU A 426 0.56 5.51 -32.90
C GLU A 426 1.95 6.14 -32.75
N GLY A 427 3.01 5.35 -32.85
CA GLY A 427 4.41 5.81 -32.76
C GLY A 427 4.75 6.40 -31.38
N GLU A 428 5.66 7.38 -31.36
CA GLU A 428 6.18 8.04 -30.15
C GLU A 428 5.21 9.04 -29.50
N LYS A 429 3.91 8.73 -29.46
CA LYS A 429 2.94 9.57 -28.75
C LYS A 429 2.95 9.24 -27.26
N HIS A 430 2.95 10.28 -26.42
CA HIS A 430 2.73 10.12 -24.99
C HIS A 430 1.24 9.93 -24.71
N VAL A 431 0.79 8.67 -24.68
CA VAL A 431 -0.60 8.29 -24.44
C VAL A 431 -0.66 7.19 -23.39
N THR A 432 -1.59 7.30 -22.46
CA THR A 432 -1.93 6.25 -21.50
C THR A 432 -3.43 6.01 -21.48
N ARG A 433 -3.82 4.74 -21.48
CA ARG A 433 -5.20 4.27 -21.51
C ARG A 433 -5.54 3.42 -20.30
N TRP A 434 -6.69 3.69 -19.71
CA TRP A 434 -7.33 2.83 -18.71
C TRP A 434 -8.64 2.29 -19.27
N PHE A 435 -8.96 1.05 -18.90
CA PHE A 435 -10.18 0.37 -19.34
C PHE A 435 -11.09 0.12 -18.15
N ILE A 436 -12.37 0.43 -18.31
CA ILE A 436 -13.40 0.22 -17.29
C ILE A 436 -14.46 -0.70 -17.88
N GLY A 437 -14.53 -1.93 -17.38
CA GLY A 437 -15.56 -2.89 -17.78
C GLY A 437 -16.88 -2.59 -17.08
N LEU A 438 -17.99 -2.65 -17.82
CA LEU A 438 -19.31 -2.33 -17.30
C LEU A 438 -20.19 -3.58 -17.25
N MET A 439 -20.95 -3.71 -16.16
CA MET A 439 -22.09 -4.60 -16.08
C MET A 439 -23.34 -3.75 -15.98
N CYS A 440 -24.18 -3.80 -17.00
CA CYS A 440 -25.43 -3.06 -17.04
C CYS A 440 -26.59 -3.91 -16.51
N GLU A 441 -27.65 -3.25 -16.05
CA GLU A 441 -28.93 -3.94 -15.82
C GLU A 441 -29.47 -4.49 -17.15
N LYS A 442 -30.11 -5.66 -17.10
CA LYS A 442 -30.75 -6.24 -18.28
C LYS A 442 -32.05 -5.50 -18.53
N LEU A 443 -31.98 -4.45 -19.34
CA LEU A 443 -33.16 -3.80 -19.90
C LEU A 443 -33.24 -4.14 -21.38
N GLU A 444 -34.37 -4.69 -21.80
CA GLU A 444 -34.63 -4.92 -23.21
C GLU A 444 -34.73 -3.57 -23.94
N ASN A 445 -33.93 -3.38 -24.98
CA ASN A 445 -33.97 -2.24 -25.91
C ASN A 445 -33.67 -0.82 -25.32
N VAL A 446 -32.88 -0.70 -24.25
CA VAL A 446 -32.45 0.61 -23.74
C VAL A 446 -31.03 0.92 -24.21
N ASN A 447 -30.86 2.02 -24.94
CA ASN A 447 -29.54 2.57 -25.26
C ASN A 447 -29.05 3.39 -24.06
N ILE A 448 -28.01 2.91 -23.37
CA ILE A 448 -27.49 3.53 -22.15
C ILE A 448 -26.60 4.72 -22.55
N ASN A 449 -27.05 5.93 -22.22
CA ASN A 449 -26.28 7.14 -22.46
C ASN A 449 -25.47 7.52 -21.20
N LEU A 450 -24.15 7.42 -21.28
CA LEU A 450 -23.22 7.76 -20.19
C LEU A 450 -22.50 9.11 -20.40
N THR A 451 -22.98 9.93 -21.34
CA THR A 451 -22.33 11.20 -21.71
C THR A 451 -22.25 12.16 -20.53
N TYR A 452 -23.28 12.16 -19.67
CA TYR A 452 -23.32 13.06 -18.52
C TYR A 452 -22.25 12.73 -17.47
N GLU A 453 -22.13 11.47 -17.08
CA GLU A 453 -21.13 10.98 -16.11
C GLU A 453 -19.71 11.20 -16.63
N ILE A 454 -19.50 10.96 -17.93
CA ILE A 454 -18.23 11.21 -18.62
C ILE A 454 -17.89 12.71 -18.58
N GLN A 455 -18.82 13.59 -18.95
CA GLN A 455 -18.59 15.03 -18.95
C GLN A 455 -18.33 15.58 -17.54
N MET A 456 -19.03 15.07 -16.52
CA MET A 456 -18.78 15.43 -15.12
C MET A 456 -17.35 15.11 -14.70
N PHE A 457 -16.85 13.94 -15.09
CA PHE A 457 -15.48 13.54 -14.82
C PHE A 457 -14.47 14.45 -15.53
N GLU A 458 -14.62 14.68 -16.84
CA GLU A 458 -13.72 15.56 -17.61
C GLU A 458 -13.66 16.97 -17.01
N ASN A 459 -14.82 17.55 -16.72
CA ASN A 459 -14.91 18.87 -16.08
C ASN A 459 -14.18 18.90 -14.74
N LYS A 460 -14.27 17.82 -13.95
CA LYS A 460 -13.62 17.75 -12.64
C LYS A 460 -12.11 17.65 -12.75
N VAL A 461 -11.60 16.84 -13.69
CA VAL A 461 -10.16 16.72 -13.92
C VAL A 461 -9.61 18.04 -14.44
N HIS A 462 -10.24 18.64 -15.45
CA HIS A 462 -9.84 19.92 -16.01
C HIS A 462 -9.82 21.03 -14.95
N THR A 463 -10.90 21.18 -14.18
CA THR A 463 -10.98 22.17 -13.09
C THR A 463 -9.84 21.99 -12.07
N GLN A 464 -9.53 20.74 -11.70
CA GLN A 464 -8.46 20.47 -10.76
C GLN A 464 -7.08 20.78 -11.36
N ALA A 465 -6.85 20.42 -12.62
CA ALA A 465 -5.60 20.70 -13.34
C ALA A 465 -5.33 22.22 -13.42
N VAL A 466 -6.35 23.02 -13.73
CA VAL A 466 -6.27 24.49 -13.70
C VAL A 466 -5.91 24.99 -12.30
N LYS A 467 -6.59 24.48 -11.26
CA LYS A 467 -6.38 24.92 -9.86
C LYS A 467 -4.95 24.70 -9.37
N ILE A 468 -4.29 23.64 -9.82
CA ILE A 468 -2.92 23.30 -9.43
C ILE A 468 -1.88 23.79 -10.44
N MET A 469 -2.28 24.69 -11.36
CA MET A 469 -1.42 25.28 -12.41
C MET A 469 -0.72 24.23 -13.31
N MET A 470 -1.28 23.04 -13.44
CA MET A 470 -0.75 21.97 -14.29
C MET A 470 -1.28 22.02 -15.72
N LEU A 471 -2.30 22.85 -16.00
CA LEU A 471 -2.88 22.91 -17.34
C LEU A 471 -2.02 23.76 -18.29
N LYS A 472 -1.23 23.09 -19.15
CA LYS A 472 -0.64 23.71 -20.34
C LYS A 472 -1.66 23.68 -21.48
N LYS A 473 -1.55 24.61 -22.44
CA LYS A 473 -2.59 25.00 -23.41
C LYS A 473 -3.25 23.87 -24.24
N GLU A 474 -2.77 22.63 -24.22
CA GLU A 474 -3.15 21.56 -25.16
C GLU A 474 -3.27 20.15 -24.54
N TRP A 475 -3.60 20.01 -23.26
CA TRP A 475 -3.83 18.68 -22.66
C TRP A 475 -5.22 18.14 -23.04
N LEU A 476 -5.27 17.20 -24.00
CA LEU A 476 -6.50 16.56 -24.47
C LEU A 476 -6.81 15.29 -23.67
N GLN A 477 -8.02 15.22 -23.11
CA GLN A 477 -8.66 13.97 -22.68
C GLN A 477 -9.62 13.54 -23.77
N ARG A 478 -9.60 12.24 -24.09
CA ARG A 478 -10.64 11.65 -24.94
C ARG A 478 -11.16 10.42 -24.23
N LEU A 479 -12.40 10.50 -23.77
CA LEU A 479 -13.19 9.36 -23.32
C LEU A 479 -13.99 8.81 -24.50
N SER A 480 -13.91 7.51 -24.71
CA SER A 480 -14.71 6.80 -25.72
C SER A 480 -15.26 5.50 -25.15
N MET A 481 -16.54 5.23 -25.40
CA MET A 481 -17.10 3.90 -25.18
C MET A 481 -16.74 2.98 -26.34
N LEU A 482 -16.36 1.74 -26.03
CA LEU A 482 -16.25 0.67 -27.00
C LEU A 482 -17.38 -0.33 -26.73
N GLU A 483 -18.15 -0.62 -27.78
CA GLU A 483 -19.10 -1.74 -27.81
C GLU A 483 -18.41 -2.94 -28.45
N GLU A 484 -18.78 -4.16 -28.01
CA GLU A 484 -18.24 -5.44 -28.48
C GLU A 484 -18.56 -5.65 -29.98
N ASN A 485 -17.82 -5.01 -30.87
CA ASN A 485 -17.78 -5.25 -32.33
C ASN A 485 -16.56 -4.60 -33.02
N SER A 486 -15.42 -4.45 -32.34
CA SER A 486 -14.16 -3.96 -32.92
C SER A 486 -12.95 -4.62 -32.31
#